data_AF-A0A351XF10-F1
#
_entry.id   AF-A0A351XF10-F1
#
_cell.length_a   1.000
_cell.length_b   1.000
_cell.length_c   1.000
_cell.angle_alpha   90.00
_cell.angle_beta   90.00
_cell.angle_gamma   90.00
#
_symmetry.space_group_name_H-M   'P 1'
#
loop_
_entity.id
_entity.type
_entity.pdbx_description
1 polymer ?
#
loop_
_entity_poly.entity_id
_entity_poly.type
_entity_poly.pdbx_seq_one_letter_code
_entity_poly.pdbx_strand_id
1 'polypeptide(L)' 'QLAGQGMGFELTDATKTHLATQGYDPTMGARPLRRAIQRLIEDPLSE' A
#
# COMPACT_ATOMS: atom_id res chain seq x y z
N GLN A 1 -2.86 13.57 -1.75
CA GLN A 1 -3.80 13.61 -0.61
C GLN A 1 -5.08 12.89 -1.01
N LEU A 2 -5.17 11.57 -0.83
CA LEU A 2 -6.40 10.79 -1.04
C LEU A 2 -7.12 10.50 0.29
N ALA A 3 -6.36 10.33 1.38
CA ALA A 3 -6.90 10.16 2.73
C ALA A 3 -7.72 11.37 3.26
N GLY A 4 -7.57 12.56 2.65
CA GLY A 4 -8.34 13.76 3.01
C GLY A 4 -9.69 13.89 2.30
N GLN A 5 -9.99 13.03 1.32
CA GLN A 5 -11.21 13.10 0.50
C GLN A 5 -12.30 12.09 0.90
N GLY A 6 -12.12 11.36 2.00
CA GLY A 6 -13.12 10.42 2.51
C GLY A 6 -13.33 9.16 1.64
N MET A 7 -12.48 8.94 0.63
CA MET A 7 -12.48 7.71 -0.16
C MET A 7 -11.62 6.65 0.53
N GLY A 8 -12.28 5.64 1.09
CA GLY A 8 -11.65 4.41 1.56
C GLY A 8 -11.69 3.36 0.46
N PHE A 9 -10.58 2.64 0.26
CA PHE A 9 -10.53 1.49 -0.63
C PHE A 9 -10.49 0.22 0.20
N GLU A 10 -11.36 -0.72 -0.12
CA GLU A 10 -11.33 -2.05 0.47
C GLU A 10 -10.39 -2.94 -0.34
N LEU A 11 -9.34 -3.44 0.30
CA LEU A 11 -8.38 -4.33 -0.35
C LEU A 11 -8.79 -5.79 -0.09
N THR A 12 -8.74 -6.59 -1.16
CA THR A 12 -8.89 -8.05 -1.02
C THR A 12 -7.74 -8.64 -0.22
N ASP A 13 -7.97 -9.79 0.41
CA ASP A 13 -6.91 -10.45 1.20
C ASP A 13 -5.71 -10.85 0.34
N ALA A 14 -5.94 -11.24 -0.92
CA ALA A 14 -4.86 -11.50 -1.88
C ALA A 14 -3.98 -10.26 -2.08
N THR A 15 -4.59 -9.07 -2.21
CA THR A 15 -3.86 -7.81 -2.33
C THR A 15 -3.08 -7.48 -1.06
N LYS A 16 -3.66 -7.73 0.13
CA LYS A 16 -2.95 -7.55 1.42
C LYS A 16 -1.71 -8.43 1.51
N THR A 17 -1.81 -9.71 1.12
CA THR A 17 -0.66 -10.63 1.10
C THR A 17 0.41 -10.19 0.10
N HIS A 18 -0.01 -9.70 -1.08
CA HIS A 18 0.92 -9.19 -2.08
C HIS A 18 1.66 -7.93 -1.60
N LEU A 19 0.95 -6.99 -0.98
CA LEU A 19 1.56 -5.79 -0.38
C LEU A 19 2.46 -6.14 0.79
N ALA A 20 2.11 -7.14 1.60
CA ALA A 20 2.94 -7.62 2.69
C ALA A 20 4.24 -8.25 2.18
N THR A 21 4.19 -9.07 1.14
CA THR A 21 5.38 -9.69 0.55
C THR A 21 6.30 -8.67 -0.13
N GLN A 22 5.75 -7.64 -0.79
CA GLN A 22 6.52 -6.58 -1.44
C GLN A 22 7.02 -5.50 -0.46
N GLY A 23 6.25 -5.24 0.60
CA GLY A 23 6.48 -4.16 1.56
C GLY A 23 7.14 -4.60 2.88
N TYR A 24 7.46 -5.88 3.03
CA TYR A 24 8.16 -6.43 4.19
C TYR A 24 9.64 -6.55 3.89
N ASP A 25 10.44 -5.84 4.68
CA ASP A 25 11.89 -6.01 4.71
C ASP A 25 12.25 -6.63 6.07
N PRO A 26 12.92 -7.79 6.14
CA PRO A 26 13.25 -8.43 7.42
C PRO A 26 14.10 -7.58 8.35
N THR A 27 14.84 -6.60 7.81
CA THR A 27 15.68 -5.65 8.56
C THR A 27 14.87 -4.44 9.05
N MET A 28 13.84 -4.04 8.29
CA MET A 28 13.05 -2.82 8.58
C MET A 28 11.59 -3.09 8.99
N GLY A 29 11.20 -4.36 9.09
CA GLY A 29 9.83 -4.80 9.37
C GLY A 29 8.82 -4.28 8.34
N ALA A 30 7.64 -3.89 8.80
CA ALA A 30 6.57 -3.36 7.95
C ALA A 30 6.74 -1.88 7.57
N ARG A 31 7.87 -1.23 7.88
CA ARG A 31 8.10 0.19 7.54
C ARG A 31 8.07 0.48 6.02
N PRO A 32 8.57 -0.40 5.12
CA PRO A 32 8.44 -0.20 3.68
C PRO A 32 7.02 -0.36 3.15
N LEU A 33 6.10 -0.93 3.94
CA LEU A 33 4.76 -1.33 3.51
C LEU A 33 3.89 -0.12 3.10
N ARG A 34 4.01 1.00 3.82
CA ARG A 34 3.39 2.27 3.40
C ARG A 34 3.90 2.74 2.04
N ARG A 35 5.20 2.55 1.77
CA ARG A 35 5.83 2.97 0.51
C ARG A 35 5.43 2.08 -0.66
N ALA A 36 5.24 0.77 -0.41
CA ALA A 36 4.70 -0.18 -1.39
C ALA A 36 3.26 0.16 -1.76
N ILE A 37 2.41 0.49 -0.77
CA ILE A 37 1.03 0.96 -1.02
C ILE A 37 1.05 2.22 -1.89
N GLN A 38 1.92 3.19 -1.57
CA GLN A 38 2.00 4.42 -2.34
C GLN A 38 2.38 4.16 -3.80
N ARG A 39 3.43 3.37 -4.07
CA ARG A 39 3.86 3.06 -5.44
C ARG A 39 2.89 2.20 -6.25
N LEU A 40 2.23 1.24 -5.59
CA LEU A 40 1.41 0.25 -6.29
C LEU A 40 -0.06 0.66 -6.39
N ILE A 41 -0.50 1.61 -5.56
CA ILE A 41 -1.91 2.03 -5.48
C ILE A 41 -2.05 3.53 -5.64
N GLU A 42 -1.35 4.36 -4.87
CA GLU A 42 -1.55 5.82 -4.94
C GLU A 42 -0.95 6.45 -6.21
N ASP A 43 0.23 6.01 -6.65
CA ASP A 43 0.88 6.54 -7.86
C ASP A 43 0.02 6.27 -9.12
N PRO A 44 -0.49 5.04 -9.38
CA PRO A 44 -1.34 4.76 -10.55
C PRO A 44 -2.74 5.38 -10.48
N LEU A 45 -3.24 5.72 -9.28
CA LEU A 45 -4.53 6.41 -9.11
C LEU A 45 -4.41 7.93 -9.26
N SER A 46 -3.18 8.46 -9.19
CA SER A 46 -2.92 9.91 -9.31
C SER A 46 -2.58 10.32 -10.75
N GLU A 47 -2.36 9.37 -11.65
CA GLU A 47 -2.10 9.55 -13.09
C GLU A 47 -3.39 9.39 -13.90
#